data_AF-A0A7C5IXE2-F1
#
_entry.id   AF-A0A7C5IXE2-F1
#
_cell.length_a   1.000
_cell.length_b   1.000
_cell.length_c   1.000
_cell.angle_alpha   90.00
_cell.angle_beta   90.00
_cell.angle_gamma   90.00
#
_symmetry.space_group_name_H-M   'P 1'
#
loop_
_entity.id
_entity.type
_entity.pdbx_description
1 polymer ?
#
loop_
_entity_poly.entity_id
_entity_poly.type
_entity_poly.pdbx_seq_one_letter_code
_entity_poly.pdbx_strand_id
1 'polypeptide(L)'
;MYVKPCYRKRGIGKKLVDKTLHSFKKRGCHEARLEVFADNKEAIGFYTSLNFMQEGFLRQDEEKKDIIIMSKFLNRKTLPTMGKREKG
;
A
#
# COMPACT_ATOMS: atom_id res chain seq x y z
N MET A 1 9.19 0.01 -7.17
CA MET A 1 9.14 1.45 -7.55
C MET A 1 10.39 2.15 -7.04
N TYR A 2 10.95 3.10 -7.78
CA TYR A 2 12.16 3.82 -7.39
C TYR A 2 12.05 5.31 -7.68
N VAL A 3 12.56 6.13 -6.75
CA VAL A 3 12.79 7.57 -6.94
C VAL A 3 14.24 7.85 -6.53
N LYS A 4 14.98 8.51 -7.43
CA LYS A 4 16.36 8.93 -7.17
C LYS A 4 16.43 9.73 -5.85
N PRO A 5 17.43 9.49 -4.97
CA PRO A 5 17.49 10.10 -3.64
C PRO A 5 17.28 11.62 -3.61
N CYS A 6 17.91 12.35 -4.52
CA CYS A 6 17.79 13.82 -4.63
C CYS A 6 16.38 14.33 -4.97
N TYR A 7 15.47 13.46 -5.39
CA TYR A 7 14.07 13.77 -5.72
C TYR A 7 13.06 13.19 -4.72
N ARG A 8 13.51 12.52 -3.65
CA ARG A 8 12.62 11.96 -2.61
C ARG A 8 12.01 13.06 -1.74
N LYS A 9 10.97 12.69 -0.99
CA LYS A 9 10.23 13.60 -0.07
C LYS A 9 9.60 14.82 -0.74
N ARG A 10 9.44 14.81 -2.06
CA ARG A 10 8.77 15.86 -2.87
C ARG A 10 7.40 15.43 -3.41
N GLY A 11 6.81 14.38 -2.83
CA GLY A 11 5.51 13.83 -3.28
C GLY A 11 5.54 13.04 -4.60
N ILE A 12 6.71 12.87 -5.23
CA ILE A 12 6.84 12.16 -6.52
C ILE A 12 6.39 10.70 -6.41
N GLY A 13 6.84 9.98 -5.37
CA GLY A 13 6.42 8.59 -5.13
C GLY A 13 4.90 8.46 -5.02
N LYS A 14 4.25 9.37 -4.27
CA LYS A 14 2.79 9.41 -4.14
C LYS A 14 2.10 9.62 -5.49
N LYS A 15 2.58 10.57 -6.30
CA LYS A 15 2.03 10.82 -7.65
C LYS A 15 2.15 9.60 -8.56
N LEU A 16 3.26 8.86 -8.48
CA LEU A 16 3.43 7.62 -9.24
C LEU A 16 2.44 6.55 -8.80
N VAL A 17 2.32 6.30 -7.49
CA VAL A 17 1.36 5.33 -6.95
C VAL A 17 -0.07 5.71 -7.30
N ASP A 18 -0.48 6.97 -7.10
CA ASP A 18 -1.84 7.43 -7.39
C ASP A 18 -2.21 7.22 -8.87
N LYS A 19 -1.29 7.51 -9.81
CA LYS A 19 -1.51 7.24 -11.24
C LYS A 19 -1.65 5.75 -11.54
N THR A 20 -0.82 4.91 -10.92
CA THR A 20 -0.89 3.45 -11.07
C THR A 20 -2.21 2.90 -10.53
N LEU A 21 -2.61 3.31 -9.32
CA LEU A 21 -3.87 2.90 -8.70
C LEU A 21 -5.08 3.34 -9.53
N HIS A 22 -5.04 4.53 -10.12
CA HIS A 22 -6.08 4.99 -11.05
C HIS A 22 -6.18 4.11 -12.30
N SER A 23 -5.05 3.72 -12.88
CA SER A 23 -5.00 2.79 -14.01
C SER A 23 -5.57 1.41 -13.63
N PHE A 24 -5.20 0.88 -12.46
CA PHE A 24 -5.72 -0.39 -11.95
C PHE A 24 -7.24 -0.36 -11.77
N LYS A 25 -7.78 0.71 -11.15
CA LYS A 25 -9.23 0.91 -11.02
C LYS A 25 -9.94 0.94 -12.37
N LYS A 26 -9.39 1.68 -13.35
CA LYS A 26 -9.94 1.74 -14.72
C LYS A 26 -9.97 0.39 -15.43
N ARG A 27 -9.06 -0.52 -15.06
CA ARG A 27 -8.98 -1.89 -15.62
C ARG A 27 -9.82 -2.90 -14.83
N GLY A 28 -10.58 -2.45 -13.82
CA GLY A 28 -11.41 -3.32 -13.00
C GLY A 28 -10.65 -4.14 -11.95
N CYS A 29 -9.38 -3.80 -11.67
CA CYS A 29 -8.64 -4.47 -10.60
C CYS A 29 -9.29 -4.19 -9.23
N HIS A 30 -9.41 -5.22 -8.40
CA HIS A 30 -10.00 -5.12 -7.07
C HIS A 30 -8.97 -4.82 -5.97
N GLU A 31 -7.69 -5.06 -6.25
CA GLU A 31 -6.60 -4.93 -5.28
C GLU A 31 -5.30 -4.52 -5.99
N ALA A 32 -4.44 -3.78 -5.27
CA ALA A 32 -3.05 -3.57 -5.62
C ALA A 32 -2.17 -4.25 -4.55
N ARG A 33 -1.21 -5.07 -4.98
CA ARG A 33 -0.29 -5.81 -4.11
C ARG A 33 1.16 -5.45 -4.41
N LEU A 34 2.02 -5.48 -3.41
CA LEU A 34 3.46 -5.32 -3.55
C LEU A 34 4.22 -6.17 -2.54
N GLU A 35 5.47 -6.42 -2.87
CA GLU A 35 6.47 -7.02 -1.97
C GLU A 35 7.52 -5.97 -1.62
N VAL A 36 7.96 -5.97 -0.36
CA VAL A 36 9.00 -5.09 0.15
C VAL A 36 9.89 -5.84 1.13
N PHE A 37 11.20 -5.62 1.08
CA PHE A 37 12.10 -6.17 2.09
C PHE A 37 11.71 -5.67 3.49
N ALA A 38 11.69 -6.57 4.46
CA ALA A 38 11.25 -6.28 5.83
C ALA A 38 12.13 -5.24 6.53
N ASP A 39 13.38 -5.07 6.09
CA ASP A 39 14.32 -4.06 6.59
C ASP A 39 14.15 -2.69 5.93
N ASN A 40 13.38 -2.57 4.83
CA ASN A 40 13.16 -1.31 4.13
C ASN A 40 12.07 -0.47 4.79
N LYS A 41 12.38 0.05 5.99
CA LYS A 41 11.44 0.82 6.81
C LYS A 41 10.91 2.09 6.13
N GLU A 42 11.72 2.73 5.28
CA GLU A 42 11.30 3.91 4.50
C GLU A 42 10.16 3.54 3.53
N ALA A 43 10.32 2.45 2.76
CA ALA A 43 9.30 2.00 1.82
C ALA A 43 8.03 1.49 2.54
N ILE A 44 8.18 0.74 3.63
CA ILE A 44 7.06 0.25 4.44
C ILE A 44 6.23 1.45 4.95
N GLY A 45 6.89 2.42 5.61
CA GLY A 45 6.22 3.63 6.10
C GLY A 45 5.55 4.44 4.99
N PHE A 46 6.20 4.54 3.83
CA PHE A 46 5.63 5.18 2.66
C PHE A 46 4.35 4.49 2.17
N TYR A 47 4.35 3.16 1.99
CA TYR A 47 3.15 2.45 1.51
C TYR A 47 2.05 2.41 2.58
N THR A 48 2.38 2.28 3.86
CA THR A 48 1.42 2.42 4.97
C THR A 48 0.74 3.79 4.94
N SER A 49 1.49 4.88 4.69
CA SER A 49 0.90 6.23 4.55
C SER A 49 -0.07 6.38 3.37
N LEU A 50 0.00 5.45 2.41
CA LEU A 50 -0.91 5.37 1.27
C LEU A 50 -2.04 4.36 1.48
N ASN A 51 -2.27 3.91 2.72
CA ASN A 51 -3.27 2.92 3.10
C ASN A 51 -3.07 1.53 2.48
N PHE A 52 -1.83 1.14 2.19
CA PHE A 52 -1.50 -0.27 2.05
C PHE A 52 -1.39 -0.88 3.45
N MET A 53 -1.89 -2.10 3.60
CA MET A 53 -1.81 -2.87 4.84
C MET A 53 -0.92 -4.08 4.62
N GLN A 54 -0.23 -4.54 5.65
CA GLN A 54 0.49 -5.81 5.59
C GLN A 54 -0.52 -6.94 5.46
N GLU A 55 -0.37 -7.72 4.39
CA GLU A 55 -1.22 -8.88 4.06
C GLU A 55 -0.50 -10.19 4.38
N GLY A 56 0.84 -10.20 4.31
CA GLY A 56 1.64 -11.39 4.53
C GLY A 56 3.08 -11.09 4.92
N PHE A 57 3.77 -12.12 5.40
CA PHE A 57 5.18 -12.10 5.75
C PHE A 57 5.81 -13.40 5.27
N LEU A 58 6.87 -13.29 4.49
CA LEU A 58 7.65 -14.43 4.01
C LEU A 58 9.02 -14.37 4.66
N ARG A 59 9.26 -15.29 5.60
CA ARG A 59 10.60 -15.54 6.15
C ARG A 59 11.42 -16.25 5.10
N GLN A 60 12.63 -15.76 4.86
CA GLN A 60 13.55 -16.36 3.92
C GLN A 60 14.68 -17.12 4.64
N ASP A 61 15.50 -17.83 3.86
CA ASP A 61 16.75 -18.43 4.32
C ASP A 61 17.81 -17.36 4.71
N GLU A 62 18.92 -17.79 5.33
CA GLU A 62 19.95 -16.88 5.87
C GLU A 62 20.61 -15.97 4.80
N GLU A 63 20.54 -16.36 3.52
CA GLU A 63 21.14 -15.60 2.41
C GLU A 63 20.21 -14.52 1.85
N LYS A 64 18.93 -14.54 2.23
CA LYS A 64 17.89 -13.66 1.68
C LYS A 64 17.23 -12.83 2.75
N LYS A 65 16.75 -11.67 2.33
CA LYS A 65 16.00 -10.76 3.20
C LYS A 65 14.53 -11.17 3.25
N ASP A 66 13.99 -11.23 4.46
CA ASP A 66 12.55 -11.38 4.71
C ASP A 66 11.73 -10.38 3.88
N ILE A 67 10.55 -10.81 3.43
CA ILE A 67 9.64 -10.01 2.61
C ILE A 67 8.34 -9.76 3.36
N ILE A 68 7.89 -8.51 3.34
CA ILE A 68 6.54 -8.13 3.71
C ILE A 68 5.73 -7.99 2.42
N ILE A 69 4.58 -8.64 2.39
CA ILE A 69 3.58 -8.45 1.35
C ILE A 69 2.59 -7.41 1.86
N MET A 70 2.37 -6.35 1.08
CA MET A 70 1.40 -5.31 1.41
C MET A 70 0.36 -5.18 0.31
N SER A 71 -0.88 -4.88 0.69
CA SER A 71 -1.96 -4.72 -0.27
C SER A 71 -2.90 -3.57 0.05
N LYS A 72 -3.61 -3.11 -0.98
CA LYS A 72 -4.65 -2.08 -0.90
C LYS A 72 -5.81 -2.47 -1.80
N PHE A 73 -6.97 -2.74 -1.20
CA PHE A 73 -8.21 -2.92 -1.94
C PHE A 73 -8.63 -1.61 -2.62
N LEU A 74 -9.02 -1.71 -3.89
CA LEU A 74 -9.34 -0.56 -4.75
C LEU A 74 -10.84 -0.27 -4.83
N ASN A 75 -11.66 -1.29 -4.57
CA ASN A 75 -13.12 -1.28 -4.79
C ASN A 75 -13.94 -1.41 -3.50
N ARG A 76 -13.36 -1.11 -2.33
CA ARG A 76 -14.14 -1.09 -1.09
C ARG A 76 -15.13 0.08 -1.17
N LYS A 77 -16.40 -0.21 -1.49
CA LYS A 77 -17.52 0.67 -1.14
C LYS A 77 -17.32 0.99 0.33
N THR A 78 -17.25 2.26 0.68
CA THR A 78 -17.33 2.68 2.09
C THR A 78 -18.52 1.95 2.69
N LEU A 79 -18.28 1.05 3.64
CA LEU A 79 -19.37 0.56 4.48
C LEU A 79 -19.99 1.83 5.08
N PRO A 80 -21.33 1.99 5.05
CA PRO A 80 -21.97 3.04 5.81
C PRO A 80 -21.44 2.95 7.23
N THR A 81 -20.93 4.06 7.78
CA THR A 81 -20.69 4.15 9.21
C THR A 81 -21.96 3.70 9.89
N MET A 82 -21.90 2.61 10.66
CA MET A 82 -23.02 2.14 11.48
C MET A 82 -23.61 3.36 12.19
N GLY A 83 -24.83 3.72 11.81
CA GLY A 83 -25.53 4.88 12.32
C GLY A 83 -25.49 4.86 13.84
N LYS A 84 -25.27 6.04 14.43
CA LYS A 84 -25.53 6.24 15.86
C LYS A 84 -26.93 5.67 16.12
N ARG A 85 -27.03 4.68 17.01
CA ARG A 85 -28.30 4.21 17.54
C ARG A 85 -29.04 5.44 18.04
N GLU A 86 -30.16 5.78 17.39
CA GLU A 86 -31.11 6.72 17.96
C GLU A 86 -31.57 6.11 19.29
N LYS A 87 -31.33 6.86 20.36
CA LYS A 87 -31.76 6.52 21.71
C LYS A 87 -33.19 7.04 21.88
N GLY A 88 -34.04 6.20 22.46
CA GLY A 88 -35.21 6.62 23.25
C GLY A 88 -36.46 6.85 22.43
#